data_AF-A0A7S0VUE2-F1
#
_entry.id   AF-A0A7S0VUE2-F1
#
_cell.length_a   1.000
_cell.length_b   1.000
_cell.length_c   1.000
_cell.angle_alpha   90.00
_cell.angle_beta   90.00
_cell.angle_gamma   90.00
#
_symmetry.space_group_name_H-M   'P 1'
#
loop_
_entity.id
_entity.type
_entity.pdbx_description
1 polymer ?
#
loop_
_entity_poly.entity_id
_entity_poly.type
_entity_poly.pdbx_seq_one_letter_code
_entity_poly.pdbx_strand_id
1 'polypeptide(L)'
;PNFLPPFTILHSKDESKGPGDVYLVGTGPGDPGLLTLRALQLMQAADVVLYDRLVSPEVLALVNKSARMVYVGKTSGFHTRNQDEIHLLLHAFAESGALVVRLKGGDPYVFGRGGEELHHLESNGVRVRCVPGITAASGICAELGVPMTHRGTATGVRFLTGHTKDTGEGGEMRKEKRTGNALKKTPLNDSSTDSSIYVAPLVSSSTSSSLSSASSPTITSTPNTAPSPSPSPSPSP
;
A
#
# COMPACT_ATOMS: atom_id res chain seq x y z
N PRO A 1 -23.63 16.79 6.94
CA PRO A 1 -22.90 15.65 6.36
C PRO A 1 -23.55 14.33 6.80
N ASN A 2 -24.22 13.63 5.89
CA ASN A 2 -24.80 12.32 6.18
C ASN A 2 -23.66 11.35 6.50
N PHE A 3 -23.45 11.08 7.79
CA PHE A 3 -22.65 9.94 8.20
C PHE A 3 -23.30 8.71 7.57
N LEU A 4 -22.52 7.95 6.79
CA LEU A 4 -22.94 6.63 6.34
C LEU A 4 -23.40 5.84 7.58
N PRO A 5 -24.50 5.08 7.50
CA PRO A 5 -24.93 4.24 8.61
C PRO A 5 -23.79 3.29 9.02
N PRO A 6 -23.81 2.75 10.26
CA PRO A 6 -22.87 1.69 10.67
C PRO A 6 -22.83 0.62 9.58
N PHE A 7 -21.63 0.15 9.25
CA PHE A 7 -21.37 -0.65 8.07
C PHE A 7 -22.27 -1.90 8.04
N THR A 8 -23.24 -1.89 7.12
CA THR A 8 -24.02 -3.07 6.76
C THR A 8 -23.37 -3.70 5.53
N ILE A 9 -23.05 -4.99 5.61
CA ILE A 9 -22.70 -5.76 4.43
C ILE A 9 -23.96 -5.78 3.55
N LEU A 10 -23.93 -5.01 2.47
CA LEU A 10 -24.98 -5.07 1.46
C LEU A 10 -24.75 -6.38 0.70
N HIS A 11 -25.53 -7.39 1.05
CA HIS A 11 -25.53 -8.66 0.35
C HIS A 11 -26.97 -9.06 0.08
N SER A 12 -27.33 -9.08 -1.20
CA SER A 12 -28.60 -9.59 -1.68
C SER A 12 -28.33 -10.93 -2.35
N LYS A 13 -28.70 -12.05 -1.71
CA LYS A 13 -28.69 -13.39 -2.34
C LYS A 13 -29.85 -13.61 -3.33
N ASP A 14 -30.56 -12.56 -3.67
CA ASP A 14 -31.69 -12.62 -4.58
C ASP A 14 -31.17 -12.46 -6.00
N GLU A 15 -31.10 -13.55 -6.77
CA GLU A 15 -30.65 -13.54 -8.17
C GLU A 15 -31.54 -12.66 -9.08
N SER A 16 -32.72 -12.26 -8.60
CA SER A 16 -33.58 -11.27 -9.28
C SER A 16 -33.09 -9.81 -9.13
N LYS A 17 -32.02 -9.56 -8.35
CA LYS A 17 -31.52 -8.22 -8.00
C LYS A 17 -30.11 -7.93 -8.51
N GLY A 18 -29.86 -8.10 -9.80
CA GLY A 18 -28.68 -7.57 -10.49
C GLY A 18 -27.32 -8.02 -9.91
N PRO A 19 -26.23 -7.33 -10.25
CA PRO A 19 -24.89 -7.77 -9.86
C PRO A 19 -24.66 -7.72 -8.34
N GLY A 20 -23.89 -8.69 -7.87
CA GLY A 20 -23.35 -8.75 -6.51
C GLY A 20 -22.34 -7.64 -6.24
N ASP A 21 -22.05 -7.43 -4.96
CA ASP A 21 -21.16 -6.37 -4.52
C ASP A 21 -19.70 -6.84 -4.50
N VAL A 22 -18.79 -5.98 -4.95
CA VAL A 22 -17.34 -6.20 -4.87
C VAL A 22 -16.74 -5.34 -3.77
N TYR A 23 -15.92 -5.94 -2.91
CA TYR A 23 -15.18 -5.25 -1.87
C TYR A 23 -13.67 -5.36 -2.12
N LEU A 24 -12.99 -4.22 -2.29
CA LEU A 24 -11.53 -4.13 -2.31
C LEU A 24 -11.07 -3.99 -0.86
N VAL A 25 -10.38 -5.00 -0.32
CA VAL A 25 -10.10 -5.08 1.12
C VAL A 25 -8.60 -5.09 1.36
N GLY A 26 -8.12 -4.09 2.09
CA GLY A 26 -6.75 -4.03 2.59
C GLY A 26 -6.51 -5.04 3.71
N THR A 27 -5.51 -5.90 3.55
CA THR A 27 -5.19 -6.95 4.53
C THR A 27 -4.09 -6.56 5.52
N GLY A 28 -3.59 -5.33 5.46
CA GLY A 28 -2.45 -4.95 6.28
C GLY A 28 -1.12 -5.52 5.78
N PRO A 29 -0.02 -5.31 6.52
CA PRO A 29 1.34 -5.70 6.10
C PRO A 29 1.63 -7.21 6.19
N GLY A 30 0.77 -8.02 6.81
CA GLY A 30 0.91 -9.47 6.87
C GLY A 30 0.40 -10.10 8.17
N ASP A 31 0.60 -9.43 9.31
CA ASP A 31 0.10 -9.87 10.62
C ASP A 31 -1.44 -9.84 10.66
N PRO A 32 -2.13 -10.96 10.93
CA PRO A 32 -3.59 -11.00 11.07
C PRO A 32 -4.14 -10.04 12.15
N GLY A 33 -3.36 -9.72 13.18
CA GLY A 33 -3.72 -8.75 14.22
C GLY A 33 -3.84 -7.32 13.72
N LEU A 34 -3.32 -7.02 12.52
CA LEU A 34 -3.43 -5.72 11.87
C LEU A 34 -4.58 -5.63 10.86
N LEU A 35 -5.41 -6.67 10.76
CA LEU A 35 -6.67 -6.61 10.01
C LEU A 35 -7.64 -5.65 10.68
N THR A 36 -8.36 -4.88 9.87
CA THR A 36 -9.51 -4.14 10.37
C THR A 36 -10.66 -5.10 10.67
N LEU A 37 -11.49 -4.81 11.67
CA LEU A 37 -12.69 -5.61 11.96
C LEU A 37 -13.60 -5.76 10.73
N ARG A 38 -13.66 -4.71 9.89
CA ARG A 38 -14.43 -4.71 8.66
C ARG A 38 -13.86 -5.65 7.60
N ALA A 39 -12.53 -5.72 7.47
CA ALA A 39 -11.88 -6.68 6.58
C ALA A 39 -12.24 -8.12 6.99
N LEU A 40 -12.10 -8.44 8.29
CA LEU A 40 -12.42 -9.76 8.82
C LEU A 40 -13.89 -10.14 8.60
N GLN A 41 -14.82 -9.24 8.89
CA GLN A 41 -16.25 -9.46 8.67
C GLN A 41 -16.58 -9.79 7.20
N LEU A 42 -15.98 -9.06 6.26
CA LEU A 42 -16.16 -9.31 4.83
C LEU A 42 -15.52 -10.63 4.39
N MET A 43 -14.32 -10.93 4.88
CA MET A 43 -13.64 -12.21 4.61
C MET A 43 -14.47 -13.41 5.09
N GLN A 44 -15.20 -13.27 6.19
CA GLN A 44 -16.08 -14.31 6.73
C GLN A 44 -17.43 -14.39 6.03
N ALA A 45 -17.89 -13.31 5.39
CA ALA A 45 -19.15 -13.28 4.66
C ALA A 45 -19.00 -13.65 3.17
N ALA A 46 -17.81 -13.51 2.59
CA ALA A 46 -17.56 -13.65 1.16
C ALA A 46 -18.03 -15.00 0.60
N ASP A 47 -18.60 -14.96 -0.61
CA ASP A 47 -18.85 -16.15 -1.43
C ASP A 47 -17.62 -16.47 -2.30
N VAL A 48 -16.92 -15.43 -2.78
CA VAL A 48 -15.73 -15.55 -3.62
C VAL A 48 -14.64 -14.61 -3.12
N VAL A 49 -13.41 -15.11 -3.02
CA VAL A 49 -12.23 -14.33 -2.60
C VAL A 49 -11.13 -14.38 -3.65
N LEU A 50 -10.79 -13.22 -4.21
CA LEU A 50 -9.65 -13.04 -5.10
C LEU A 50 -8.47 -12.47 -4.31
N TYR A 51 -7.32 -13.13 -4.33
CA TYR A 51 -6.15 -12.71 -3.54
C TYR A 51 -4.87 -12.80 -4.37
N ASP A 52 -3.90 -11.95 -4.06
CA ASP A 52 -2.57 -11.98 -4.66
C ASP A 52 -1.51 -12.47 -3.68
N ARG A 53 -0.26 -12.48 -4.14
CA ARG A 53 0.90 -13.00 -3.40
C ARG A 53 1.19 -12.25 -2.10
N LEU A 54 0.79 -10.99 -1.96
CA LEU A 54 1.14 -10.18 -0.79
C LEU A 54 0.25 -10.49 0.43
N VAL A 55 -0.83 -11.26 0.25
CA VAL A 55 -1.69 -11.68 1.35
C VAL A 55 -1.06 -12.89 2.04
N SER A 56 -0.81 -12.78 3.35
CA SER A 56 -0.16 -13.85 4.10
C SER A 56 -1.05 -15.10 4.24
N PRO A 57 -0.48 -16.30 4.33
CA PRO A 57 -1.25 -17.53 4.57
C PRO A 57 -2.10 -17.48 5.84
N GLU A 58 -1.60 -16.82 6.90
CA GLU A 58 -2.31 -16.67 8.17
C GLU A 58 -3.57 -15.81 8.02
N VAL A 59 -3.50 -14.73 7.23
CA VAL A 59 -4.69 -13.93 6.88
C VAL A 59 -5.67 -14.76 6.04
N LEU A 60 -5.18 -15.51 5.06
CA LEU A 60 -6.03 -16.36 4.21
C LEU A 60 -6.75 -17.46 5.03
N ALA A 61 -6.15 -17.94 6.11
CA ALA A 61 -6.77 -18.93 7.00
C ALA A 61 -8.01 -18.41 7.74
N LEU A 62 -8.22 -17.10 7.80
CA LEU A 62 -9.39 -16.46 8.43
C LEU A 62 -10.58 -16.29 7.48
N VAL A 63 -10.40 -16.57 6.19
CA VAL A 63 -11.45 -16.50 5.18
C VAL A 63 -12.52 -17.56 5.45
N ASN A 64 -13.77 -17.24 5.10
CA ASN A 64 -14.87 -18.20 5.07
C ASN A 64 -14.46 -19.50 4.36
N LYS A 65 -14.53 -20.64 5.06
CA LYS A 65 -14.14 -21.95 4.52
C LYS A 65 -14.99 -22.40 3.33
N SER A 66 -16.20 -21.85 3.20
CA SER A 66 -17.09 -22.13 2.06
C SER A 66 -16.85 -21.20 0.87
N ALA A 67 -16.03 -20.16 1.02
CA ALA A 67 -15.76 -19.24 -0.07
C ALA A 67 -14.88 -19.89 -1.15
N ARG A 68 -15.18 -19.57 -2.40
CA ARG A 68 -14.32 -19.93 -3.53
C ARG A 68 -13.06 -19.06 -3.51
N MET A 69 -11.91 -19.69 -3.34
CA MET A 69 -10.61 -19.02 -3.38
C MET A 69 -10.06 -18.94 -4.80
N VAL A 70 -9.66 -17.74 -5.25
CA VAL A 70 -9.11 -17.50 -6.59
C VAL A 70 -7.81 -16.72 -6.47
N TYR A 71 -6.68 -17.39 -6.74
CA TYR A 71 -5.39 -16.74 -6.78
C TYR A 71 -5.20 -15.94 -8.08
N VAL A 72 -4.79 -14.68 -7.97
CA VAL A 72 -4.55 -13.76 -9.09
C VAL A 72 -3.15 -13.13 -9.10
N GLY A 73 -2.25 -13.59 -8.22
CA GLY A 73 -0.88 -13.08 -8.16
C GLY A 73 0.00 -13.55 -9.32
N LYS A 74 1.09 -12.80 -9.58
CA LYS A 74 2.14 -13.22 -10.53
C LYS A 74 2.99 -14.32 -9.90
N THR A 75 2.98 -15.51 -10.48
CA THR A 75 3.96 -16.57 -10.15
C THR A 75 5.00 -16.60 -11.26
N SER A 76 6.28 -16.50 -10.90
CA SER A 76 7.39 -16.67 -11.84
C SER A 76 7.30 -18.05 -12.51
N GLY A 77 7.10 -18.07 -13.83
CA GLY A 77 7.06 -19.30 -14.64
C GLY A 77 5.67 -19.75 -15.09
N PHE A 78 4.58 -19.12 -14.64
CA PHE A 78 3.22 -19.40 -15.11
C PHE A 78 2.62 -18.17 -15.80
N HIS A 79 1.77 -18.40 -16.82
CA HIS A 79 1.02 -17.36 -17.52
C HIS A 79 0.36 -16.42 -16.50
N THR A 80 0.95 -15.23 -16.38
CA THR A 80 0.55 -14.21 -15.43
C THR A 80 -0.78 -13.63 -15.88
N ARG A 81 -1.76 -13.53 -14.95
CA ARG A 81 -2.95 -12.73 -15.22
C ARG A 81 -2.57 -11.26 -15.30
N ASN A 82 -2.83 -10.64 -16.44
CA ASN A 82 -2.72 -9.18 -16.56
C ASN A 82 -3.86 -8.51 -15.76
N GLN A 83 -3.77 -7.19 -15.60
CA GLN A 83 -4.75 -6.45 -14.81
C GLN A 83 -6.18 -6.57 -15.41
N ASP A 84 -6.30 -6.62 -16.73
CA ASP A 84 -7.57 -6.73 -17.42
C ASP A 84 -8.24 -8.09 -17.17
N GLU A 85 -7.46 -9.17 -17.08
CA GLU A 85 -7.99 -10.49 -16.69
C GLU A 85 -8.52 -10.51 -15.25
N ILE A 86 -7.88 -9.78 -14.33
CA ILE A 86 -8.38 -9.64 -12.95
C ILE A 86 -9.70 -8.86 -12.96
N HIS A 87 -9.79 -7.79 -13.76
CA HIS A 87 -11.01 -7.01 -13.93
C HIS A 87 -12.17 -7.88 -14.44
N LEU A 88 -11.91 -8.67 -15.49
CA LEU A 88 -12.90 -9.58 -16.07
C LEU A 88 -13.36 -10.65 -15.07
N LEU A 89 -12.45 -11.20 -14.25
CA LEU A 89 -12.82 -12.16 -13.22
C LEU A 89 -13.70 -11.53 -12.14
N LEU A 90 -13.33 -10.35 -11.63
CA LEU A 90 -14.13 -9.63 -10.64
C LEU A 90 -15.54 -9.34 -11.17
N HIS A 91 -15.62 -8.87 -12.41
CA HIS A 91 -16.89 -8.60 -13.07
C HIS A 91 -17.73 -9.88 -13.22
N ALA A 92 -17.15 -10.97 -13.73
CA ALA A 92 -17.87 -12.22 -13.94
C ALA A 92 -18.45 -12.81 -12.65
N PHE A 93 -17.70 -12.75 -11.53
CA PHE A 93 -18.24 -13.19 -10.23
C PHE A 93 -19.29 -12.24 -9.67
N ALA A 94 -19.16 -10.93 -9.90
CA ALA A 94 -20.19 -9.98 -9.50
C ALA A 94 -21.48 -10.18 -10.30
N GLU A 95 -21.39 -10.39 -11.62
CA GLU A 95 -22.55 -10.67 -12.49
C GLU A 95 -23.31 -11.94 -12.07
N SER A 96 -22.64 -12.92 -11.46
CA SER A 96 -23.31 -14.09 -10.89
C SER A 96 -23.98 -13.83 -9.54
N GLY A 97 -24.12 -12.57 -9.11
CA GLY A 97 -24.73 -12.19 -7.84
C GLY A 97 -23.87 -12.43 -6.59
N ALA A 98 -22.61 -12.85 -6.73
CA ALA A 98 -21.78 -13.23 -5.60
C ALA A 98 -21.30 -12.03 -4.75
N LEU A 99 -21.13 -12.23 -3.44
CA LEU A 99 -20.33 -11.31 -2.63
C LEU A 99 -18.85 -11.57 -2.89
N VAL A 100 -18.22 -10.66 -3.63
CA VAL A 100 -16.82 -10.81 -4.07
C VAL A 100 -15.91 -9.97 -3.18
N VAL A 101 -14.88 -10.58 -2.62
CA VAL A 101 -13.83 -9.89 -1.86
C VAL A 101 -12.51 -9.99 -2.62
N ARG A 102 -11.95 -8.84 -2.99
CA ARG A 102 -10.58 -8.70 -3.54
C ARG A 102 -9.64 -8.33 -2.42
N LEU A 103 -8.89 -9.30 -1.90
CA LEU A 103 -7.86 -9.09 -0.89
C LEU A 103 -6.60 -8.49 -1.53
N LYS A 104 -6.10 -7.42 -0.92
CA LYS A 104 -4.92 -6.67 -1.36
C LYS A 104 -4.00 -6.43 -0.18
N GLY A 105 -2.72 -6.76 -0.32
CA GLY A 105 -1.70 -6.50 0.69
C GLY A 105 -1.60 -5.00 1.03
N GLY A 106 -1.48 -4.67 2.32
CA GLY A 106 -1.43 -3.30 2.80
C GLY A 106 -2.79 -2.59 2.68
N ASP A 107 -2.80 -1.47 1.94
CA ASP A 107 -3.99 -0.67 1.65
C ASP A 107 -4.30 -0.70 0.14
N PRO A 108 -5.58 -0.87 -0.28
CA PRO A 108 -5.94 -0.94 -1.70
C PRO A 108 -5.51 0.25 -2.56
N TYR A 109 -5.40 1.44 -1.96
CA TYR A 109 -5.14 2.70 -2.63
C TYR A 109 -3.72 3.23 -2.44
N VAL A 110 -2.90 2.58 -1.61
CA VAL A 110 -1.46 2.89 -1.52
C VAL A 110 -0.68 1.95 -2.41
N PHE A 111 -0.41 2.37 -3.65
CA PHE A 111 0.28 1.59 -4.70
C PHE A 111 -0.38 0.23 -5.05
N GLY A 112 -1.61 -0.01 -4.58
CA GLY A 112 -2.31 -1.28 -4.77
C GLY A 112 -3.11 -1.40 -6.06
N ARG A 113 -3.18 -0.35 -6.91
CA ARG A 113 -4.02 -0.30 -8.12
C ARG A 113 -5.53 -0.46 -7.86
N GLY A 114 -6.00 -0.33 -6.62
CA GLY A 114 -7.42 -0.48 -6.30
C GLY A 114 -8.33 0.52 -7.03
N GLY A 115 -7.82 1.71 -7.36
CA GLY A 115 -8.57 2.70 -8.14
C GLY A 115 -8.87 2.25 -9.58
N GLU A 116 -7.98 1.48 -10.20
CA GLU A 116 -8.20 0.93 -11.55
C GLU A 116 -9.30 -0.14 -11.53
N GLU A 117 -9.23 -1.05 -10.56
CA GLU A 117 -10.22 -2.11 -10.35
C GLU A 117 -11.61 -1.51 -10.07
N LEU A 118 -11.68 -0.52 -9.18
CA LEU A 118 -12.92 0.20 -8.88
C LEU A 118 -13.49 0.86 -10.14
N HIS A 119 -12.68 1.64 -10.86
CA HIS A 119 -13.15 2.38 -12.03
C HIS A 119 -13.70 1.46 -13.12
N HIS A 120 -13.01 0.34 -13.38
CA HIS A 120 -13.47 -0.62 -14.36
C HIS A 120 -14.82 -1.22 -13.98
N LEU A 121 -14.98 -1.67 -12.74
CA LEU A 121 -16.19 -2.34 -12.28
C LEU A 121 -17.41 -1.39 -12.20
N GLU A 122 -17.22 -0.17 -11.67
CA GLU A 122 -18.29 0.83 -11.61
C GLU A 122 -18.75 1.25 -13.01
N SER A 123 -17.82 1.35 -13.97
CA SER A 123 -18.14 1.65 -15.38
C SER A 123 -18.95 0.54 -16.04
N ASN A 124 -18.98 -0.67 -15.47
CA ASN A 124 -19.80 -1.80 -15.91
C ASN A 124 -21.00 -2.06 -14.97
N GLY A 125 -21.38 -1.09 -14.12
CA GLY A 125 -22.58 -1.18 -13.28
C GLY A 125 -22.44 -2.04 -12.03
N VAL A 126 -21.23 -2.52 -11.71
CA VAL A 126 -20.97 -3.28 -10.47
C VAL A 126 -20.73 -2.31 -9.32
N ARG A 127 -21.40 -2.52 -8.18
CA ARG A 127 -21.16 -1.74 -6.97
C ARG A 127 -19.85 -2.17 -6.32
N VAL A 128 -18.94 -1.22 -6.13
CA VAL A 128 -17.64 -1.46 -5.49
C VAL A 128 -17.50 -0.65 -4.22
N ARG A 129 -16.90 -1.24 -3.17
CA ARG A 129 -16.50 -0.52 -1.97
C ARG A 129 -15.08 -0.86 -1.59
N CYS A 130 -14.32 0.15 -1.16
CA CYS A 130 -13.00 -0.03 -0.59
C CYS A 130 -13.09 -0.11 0.93
N VAL A 131 -12.36 -1.06 1.52
CA VAL A 131 -12.09 -1.16 2.94
C VAL A 131 -10.60 -0.91 3.15
N PRO A 132 -10.23 0.16 3.87
CA PRO A 132 -8.83 0.51 4.05
C PRO A 132 -8.11 -0.55 4.89
N GLY A 133 -6.80 -0.62 4.69
CA GLY A 133 -5.90 -1.46 5.46
C GLY A 133 -4.71 -0.67 5.99
N ILE A 134 -3.97 -1.27 6.94
CA ILE A 134 -2.72 -0.68 7.40
C ILE A 134 -1.69 -0.82 6.28
N THR A 135 -1.25 0.30 5.69
CA THR A 135 -0.20 0.26 4.67
C THR A 135 1.12 -0.28 5.23
N ALA A 136 1.89 -0.97 4.39
CA ALA A 136 3.17 -1.59 4.77
C ALA A 136 4.12 -0.61 5.46
N ALA A 137 4.17 0.63 4.97
CA ALA A 137 5.00 1.67 5.56
C ALA A 137 4.67 1.94 7.03
N SER A 138 3.38 2.08 7.37
CA SER A 138 2.96 2.33 8.74
C SER A 138 3.20 1.12 9.64
N GLY A 139 2.96 -0.10 9.13
CA GLY A 139 3.18 -1.34 9.87
C GLY A 139 4.65 -1.54 10.23
N ILE A 140 5.54 -1.45 9.23
CA ILE A 140 6.99 -1.62 9.43
C ILE A 140 7.55 -0.55 10.37
N CYS A 141 7.11 0.71 10.22
CA CYS A 141 7.51 1.79 11.13
C CYS A 141 7.15 1.48 12.59
N ALA A 142 5.92 1.02 12.84
CA ALA A 142 5.49 0.65 14.19
C ALA A 142 6.27 -0.55 14.74
N GLU A 143 6.48 -1.59 13.92
CA GLU A 143 7.24 -2.79 14.29
C GLU A 143 8.70 -2.48 14.65
N LEU A 144 9.32 -1.54 13.93
CA LEU A 144 10.69 -1.11 14.17
C LEU A 144 10.82 -0.01 15.24
N GLY A 145 9.70 0.45 15.82
CA GLY A 145 9.70 1.56 16.78
C GLY A 145 10.12 2.90 16.18
N VAL A 146 10.02 3.06 14.86
CA VAL A 146 10.39 4.28 14.14
C VAL A 146 9.13 5.06 13.78
N PRO A 147 8.86 6.23 14.40
CA PRO A 147 7.70 7.02 14.03
C PRO A 147 7.89 7.65 12.64
N MET A 148 6.82 7.66 11.82
CA MET A 148 6.87 8.29 10.50
C MET A 148 7.01 9.82 10.57
N THR A 149 6.61 10.42 11.67
CA THR A 149 6.82 11.84 11.96
C THR A 149 7.24 12.02 13.41
N HIS A 150 8.07 13.01 13.67
CA HIS A 150 8.43 13.42 15.01
C HIS A 150 8.63 14.92 15.03
N ARG A 151 8.04 15.60 16.03
CA ARG A 151 8.15 17.06 16.16
C ARG A 151 9.62 17.44 16.25
N GLY A 152 10.04 18.41 15.43
CA GLY A 152 11.43 18.86 15.38
C GLY A 152 12.37 17.96 14.57
N THR A 153 11.87 16.85 14.01
CA THR A 153 12.65 15.96 13.13
C THR A 153 12.04 15.87 11.73
N ALA A 154 10.73 15.61 11.64
CA ALA A 154 10.03 15.47 10.37
C ALA A 154 8.60 15.97 10.48
N THR A 155 8.25 16.89 9.58
CA THR A 155 6.93 17.51 9.45
C THR A 155 6.07 16.86 8.38
N GLY A 156 6.68 16.03 7.51
CA GLY A 156 5.99 15.38 6.41
C GLY A 156 6.47 13.95 6.16
N VAL A 157 5.61 13.18 5.49
CA VAL A 157 5.87 11.81 5.05
C VAL A 157 5.58 11.73 3.56
N ARG A 158 6.47 11.09 2.80
CA ARG A 158 6.25 10.82 1.38
C ARG A 158 6.37 9.33 1.09
N PHE A 159 5.32 8.79 0.49
CA PHE A 159 5.30 7.45 -0.07
C PHE A 159 5.68 7.54 -1.55
N LEU A 160 6.68 6.77 -1.96
CA LEU A 160 7.16 6.72 -3.35
C LEU A 160 7.21 5.28 -3.83
N THR A 161 6.87 5.03 -5.09
CA THR A 161 7.10 3.73 -5.73
C THR A 161 8.50 3.67 -6.33
N GLY A 162 9.22 2.57 -6.08
CA GLY A 162 10.51 2.28 -6.73
C GLY A 162 10.37 1.65 -8.12
N HIS A 163 9.15 1.30 -8.54
CA HIS A 163 8.87 0.72 -9.85
C HIS A 163 8.40 1.80 -10.83
N THR A 164 9.09 1.93 -11.96
CA THR A 164 8.60 2.64 -13.13
C THR A 164 7.56 1.78 -13.85
N LYS A 165 6.49 2.42 -14.32
CA LYS A 165 5.61 1.84 -15.35
C LYS A 165 6.46 1.75 -16.61
N ASP A 166 6.59 0.58 -17.23
CA ASP A 166 7.15 0.45 -18.59
C ASP A 166 6.15 1.06 -19.58
N THR A 167 5.94 2.37 -19.51
CA THR A 167 5.37 3.15 -20.59
C THR A 167 6.54 3.45 -21.51
N GLY A 168 6.54 2.90 -22.72
CA GLY A 168 7.59 3.07 -23.73
C GLY A 168 7.80 4.50 -24.24
N GLU A 169 7.49 5.51 -23.45
CA GLU A 169 7.78 6.91 -23.71
C GLU A 169 8.66 7.41 -22.57
N GLY A 170 9.86 7.87 -22.94
CA GLY A 170 10.89 8.33 -22.02
C GLY A 170 10.44 9.55 -21.23
N GLY A 171 9.83 9.31 -20.07
CA GLY A 171 9.75 10.30 -19.01
C GLY A 171 11.15 10.47 -18.42
N GLU A 172 11.76 11.62 -18.63
CA GLU A 172 13.01 11.99 -17.99
C GLU A 172 12.90 11.78 -16.47
N MET A 173 13.55 10.73 -15.98
CA MET A 173 14.00 10.74 -14.60
C MET A 173 14.88 11.97 -14.45
N ARG A 174 14.43 12.95 -13.67
CA ARG A 174 15.38 13.79 -12.94
C ARG A 174 16.08 12.83 -11.99
N LYS A 175 17.19 12.25 -12.47
CA LYS A 175 18.06 11.33 -11.73
C LYS A 175 18.50 12.07 -10.47
N GLU A 176 17.79 11.88 -9.38
CA GLU A 176 18.35 12.17 -8.07
C GLU A 176 19.46 11.14 -7.87
N LYS A 177 20.69 11.60 -8.05
CA LYS A 177 21.89 10.77 -8.10
C LYS A 177 21.93 9.88 -6.86
N ARG A 178 21.80 8.57 -7.07
CA ARG A 178 22.33 7.57 -6.14
C ARG A 178 23.84 7.71 -6.10
N THR A 179 24.35 8.54 -5.20
CA THR A 179 25.76 8.53 -4.84
C THR A 179 25.96 7.48 -3.76
N GLY A 180 26.27 6.26 -4.19
CA GLY A 180 27.01 5.33 -3.36
C GLY A 180 28.43 5.88 -3.21
N ASN A 181 28.63 6.71 -2.19
CA ASN A 181 29.91 6.91 -1.48
C ASN A 181 29.73 8.00 -0.44
N ALA A 182 30.46 7.85 0.65
CA ALA A 182 30.63 8.86 1.67
C ALA A 182 30.89 10.26 1.08
N LEU A 183 30.32 11.28 1.74
CA LEU A 183 30.67 12.71 1.70
C LEU A 183 30.49 13.47 0.35
N LYS A 184 29.62 14.49 0.36
CA LYS A 184 30.00 15.89 0.01
C LYS A 184 28.89 16.88 0.34
N LYS A 185 29.26 17.90 1.12
CA LYS A 185 28.52 19.15 1.31
C LYS A 185 28.46 19.89 -0.03
N THR A 186 27.27 20.13 -0.56
CA THR A 186 27.02 21.14 -1.61
C THR A 186 25.99 22.12 -1.06
N PRO A 187 26.28 23.43 -1.03
CA PRO A 187 25.39 24.41 -0.45
C PRO A 187 24.25 24.68 -1.43
N LEU A 188 23.01 24.44 -1.01
CA LEU A 188 21.82 24.89 -1.70
C LEU A 188 21.28 26.09 -0.92
N ASN A 189 21.53 27.27 -1.47
CA ASN A 189 20.80 28.49 -1.14
C ASN A 189 19.37 28.34 -1.66
N ASP A 190 18.49 27.71 -0.88
CA ASP A 190 17.05 27.90 -1.02
C ASP A 190 16.38 27.66 0.33
N SER A 191 15.72 28.69 0.87
CA SER A 191 15.33 28.82 2.28
C SER A 191 14.02 28.10 2.63
N SER A 192 13.80 26.89 2.12
CA SER A 192 12.64 26.07 2.49
C SER A 192 12.97 24.57 2.50
N THR A 193 13.83 24.13 3.42
CA THR A 193 14.11 22.71 3.62
C THR A 193 12.94 22.02 4.33
N ASP A 194 12.06 21.41 3.55
CA ASP A 194 10.97 20.56 4.04
C ASP A 194 11.51 19.23 4.59
N SER A 195 11.48 19.07 5.92
CA SER A 195 11.92 17.85 6.61
C SER A 195 10.93 16.70 6.38
N SER A 196 11.12 15.96 5.28
CA SER A 196 10.30 14.80 4.91
C SER A 196 11.02 13.48 5.17
N ILE A 197 10.33 12.48 5.74
CA ILE A 197 10.77 11.08 5.70
C ILE A 197 10.27 10.43 4.40
N TYR A 198 11.17 9.74 3.73
CA TYR A 198 10.87 8.93 2.55
C TYR A 198 10.68 7.48 2.95
N VAL A 199 9.49 6.93 2.67
CA VAL A 199 9.25 5.50 2.85
C VAL A 199 9.03 4.88 1.47
N ALA A 200 10.03 4.15 1.00
CA ALA A 200 9.93 3.32 -0.19
C ALA A 200 9.46 1.91 0.23
N PRO A 201 8.48 1.31 -0.45
CA PRO A 201 8.10 -0.07 -0.19
C PRO A 201 9.30 -0.98 -0.53
N LEU A 202 9.76 -1.75 0.46
CA LEU A 202 10.75 -2.80 0.25
C LEU A 202 10.09 -3.90 -0.58
N VAL A 203 10.61 -4.13 -1.79
CA VAL A 203 10.21 -5.27 -2.62
C VAL A 203 10.99 -6.47 -2.11
N SER A 204 10.33 -7.43 -1.46
CA SER A 204 10.95 -8.71 -1.13
C SER A 204 11.09 -9.55 -2.40
N SER A 205 12.28 -9.51 -3.01
CA SER A 205 12.71 -10.54 -3.95
C SER A 205 13.20 -11.74 -3.13
N SER A 206 12.43 -12.83 -3.15
CA SER A 206 12.83 -14.22 -2.91
C SER A 206 14.03 -14.48 -1.98
N THR A 207 13.77 -15.03 -0.78
CA THR A 207 14.36 -16.31 -0.29
C THR A 207 13.83 -16.64 1.10
N SER A 208 13.63 -17.95 1.31
CA SER A 208 13.25 -18.59 2.56
C SER A 208 14.31 -18.44 3.66
N SER A 209 13.83 -18.36 4.91
CA SER A 209 14.51 -18.77 6.15
C SER A 209 15.93 -18.25 6.40
N SER A 210 16.03 -17.09 7.08
CA SER A 210 16.89 -16.88 8.26
C SER A 210 16.96 -15.39 8.58
N LEU A 211 16.53 -15.01 9.78
CA LEU A 211 16.95 -13.76 10.40
C LEU A 211 18.49 -13.80 10.56
N SER A 212 19.20 -13.17 9.63
CA SER A 212 20.61 -12.80 9.80
C SER A 212 20.92 -11.64 8.86
N SER A 213 21.17 -10.48 9.46
CA SER A 213 21.70 -9.26 8.84
C SER A 213 20.92 -8.70 7.64
N ALA A 214 19.66 -8.30 7.83
CA ALA A 214 19.06 -7.29 6.97
C ALA A 214 19.52 -5.92 7.46
N SER A 215 20.34 -5.24 6.67
CA SER A 215 20.74 -3.84 6.90
C SER A 215 19.52 -3.00 7.25
N SER A 216 19.64 -2.21 8.31
CA SER A 216 18.62 -1.28 8.81
C SER A 216 17.88 -0.58 7.66
N PRO A 217 16.57 -0.31 7.77
CA PRO A 217 15.91 0.57 6.81
C PRO A 217 16.73 1.85 6.67
N THR A 218 17.11 2.21 5.45
CA THR A 218 17.82 3.47 5.21
C THR A 218 16.81 4.61 5.37
N ILE A 219 16.64 5.04 6.62
CA ILE A 219 15.93 6.26 6.99
C ILE A 219 16.94 7.38 6.86
N THR A 220 16.90 8.11 5.74
CA THR A 220 17.76 9.28 5.58
C THR A 220 17.04 10.48 6.19
N SER A 221 17.44 10.88 7.40
CA SER A 221 17.13 12.20 7.96
C SER A 221 18.28 13.16 7.63
N THR A 222 18.00 14.32 7.04
CA THR A 222 19.00 15.40 6.92
C THR A 222 19.10 16.16 8.24
N PRO A 223 20.24 16.14 8.96
CA PRO A 223 20.38 16.93 10.19
C PRO A 223 20.57 18.42 9.86
N ASN A 224 19.83 19.28 10.55
CA ASN A 224 20.10 20.73 10.54
C ASN A 224 21.46 20.97 11.22
N THR A 225 22.36 21.67 10.53
CA THR A 225 23.59 22.17 11.14
C THR A 225 23.20 23.34 12.05
N ALA A 226 23.47 23.25 13.36
CA ALA A 226 23.31 24.39 14.26
C ALA A 226 24.17 25.56 13.76
N PRO A 227 23.66 26.81 13.73
CA PRO A 227 24.46 27.95 13.31
C PRO A 227 25.62 28.15 14.31
N SER A 228 26.84 28.26 13.77
CA SER A 228 28.03 28.65 14.52
C SER A 228 27.81 30.03 15.17
N PRO A 229 28.26 30.26 16.41
CA PRO A 229 28.13 31.57 17.06
C PRO A 229 28.86 32.63 16.23
N SER A 230 28.16 33.73 15.93
CA SER A 230 28.70 34.90 15.24
C SER A 230 29.88 35.52 16.01
N PRO A 231 30.94 36.01 15.34
CA PRO A 231 32.05 36.67 16.02
C PRO A 231 31.58 37.98 16.67
N SER A 232 31.95 38.16 17.94
CA SER A 232 31.76 39.39 18.71
C SER A 232 32.46 40.58 18.03
N PRO A 233 31.86 41.78 17.99
CA PRO A 233 32.52 42.96 17.43
C PRO A 233 33.72 43.36 18.31
N SER A 234 34.88 43.52 17.68
CA SER A 234 36.08 44.13 18.27
C SER A 234 35.82 45.60 18.64
N PRO A 235 36.38 46.11 19.75
CA PRO A 235 36.23 47.51 20.11
C PRO A 235 37.07 48.39 19.17
N SER A 236 36.46 49.45 18.64
CA SER A 236 37.16 50.52 17.92
C SER A 236 37.85 51.47 18.93
N PRO A 237 38.99 52.09 18.54
CA PRO A 237 39.83 52.90 19.42
C PRO A 237 39.22 54.24 19.84
#